data_AF-F4QEZ5-F1
#
_entry.id   AF-F4QEZ5-F1
#
_cell.length_a   1.000
_cell.length_b   1.000
_cell.length_c   1.000
_cell.angle_alpha   90.00
_cell.angle_beta   90.00
_cell.angle_gamma   90.00
#
_symmetry.space_group_name_H-M   'P 1'
#
loop_
_entity.id
_entity.type
_entity.pdbx_description
1 polymer ?
#
loop_
_entity_poly.entity_id
_entity_poly.type
_entity_poly.pdbx_seq_one_letter_code
_entity_poly.pdbx_strand_id
1 'polypeptide(L)'
;MSRGYLYFFNFCVLLLFLILKTTQPTLASSSPSYTYSSSSSSSSESLEIIEYDITSCNGDCQYFDKTVWIGGVIPNTANYHAVINVTADNRPLNIYINYADLTVGALTVISNGRFTVTVDSGVDVDIVHDLQLAGNYDFTVDNNQTLTVGNSIQASKGKISFSGADMAFGYGSFTDGCLLVVQSASTFTSIDGVYLDSIHMLLYATINLGGKSYVSNVDFDLRDALVTVQDAYIDNTSIMSNMLTVEGTLVIGTGSNLTSFGNVTVIAPGLIHLQEGAVFVSQHSPNIVGPVHLLLEMASDEGSNITLGHFDQLVINGSTLMGSSNIMDLSGEVSFVDTYFGQLSYAISSSINIQSTGCTYNQIGAISDVSSGPVYYMMSGYNELSNTAGMSADSTQFFLNVGATFNVSNGNVDLKSIGSSIVVSSRAMLYVGNTVLTVSTIVISALQGLAHLMFENSQITSSIILQRATLNITNTHIIGNVQSSQSTINIIGNDNGDVVVFNNNYIGSGGLTSFNIISPILPTQPSQAIFNINGQYQDTTGTFSFGLLQNSKGSYPQITANTPYIILSSLNQISINTTLCSFSTSSVTSLSPTFSLTQSLPNYLLTITFN
;
A
#
# COMPACT_ATOMS: atom_id res chain seq x y z
N MET A 1 -30.74 25.78 -26.59
CA MET A 1 -30.27 25.73 -27.99
C MET A 1 -28.89 25.12 -28.03
N SER A 2 -28.73 24.16 -28.96
CA SER A 2 -27.53 23.52 -29.53
C SER A 2 -26.32 23.10 -28.66
N ARG A 3 -26.08 21.78 -28.74
CA ARG A 3 -24.87 21.00 -28.49
C ARG A 3 -23.71 21.38 -29.43
N GLY A 4 -22.48 20.99 -29.07
CA GLY A 4 -21.36 20.86 -30.01
C GLY A 4 -20.08 20.30 -29.35
N TYR A 5 -19.77 19.05 -29.66
CA TYR A 5 -18.64 18.24 -29.21
C TYR A 5 -17.25 18.76 -29.62
N LEU A 6 -16.19 18.39 -28.89
CA LEU A 6 -15.02 17.73 -29.51
C LEU A 6 -14.25 16.88 -28.48
N TYR A 7 -14.35 15.57 -28.66
CA TYR A 7 -13.40 14.56 -28.21
C TYR A 7 -12.11 14.69 -29.04
N PHE A 8 -10.93 14.69 -28.42
CA PHE A 8 -9.67 14.17 -28.99
C PHE A 8 -8.57 14.39 -27.93
N PHE A 9 -8.05 13.31 -27.34
CA PHE A 9 -6.66 13.10 -26.90
C PHE A 9 -6.60 11.93 -25.91
N ASN A 10 -6.56 10.71 -26.45
CA ASN A 10 -6.14 9.52 -25.72
C ASN A 10 -5.62 8.51 -26.74
N PHE A 11 -4.31 8.45 -26.98
CA PHE A 11 -3.69 7.37 -27.78
C PHE A 11 -2.14 7.25 -27.68
N CYS A 12 -1.49 7.54 -26.54
CA CYS A 12 -0.01 7.44 -26.46
C CYS A 12 0.62 6.83 -25.19
N VAL A 13 -0.12 6.16 -24.30
CA VAL A 13 0.50 5.50 -23.12
C VAL A 13 0.21 3.99 -23.07
N LEU A 14 -0.07 3.37 -24.22
CA LEU A 14 -0.39 1.95 -24.33
C LEU A 14 0.60 1.22 -25.27
N LEU A 15 1.91 1.40 -25.08
CA LEU A 15 2.90 0.62 -25.82
C LEU A 15 4.28 0.58 -25.13
N LEU A 16 4.40 -0.01 -23.93
CA LEU A 16 5.69 -0.58 -23.48
C LEU A 16 5.59 -1.59 -22.32
N PHE A 17 4.66 -2.56 -22.35
CA PHE A 17 4.75 -3.72 -21.45
C PHE A 17 4.30 -4.99 -22.16
N LEU A 18 5.21 -5.57 -22.96
CA LEU A 18 4.98 -6.89 -23.55
C LEU A 18 6.29 -7.55 -24.00
N ILE A 19 7.12 -8.03 -23.06
CA ILE A 19 8.05 -9.15 -23.30
C ILE A 19 8.09 -10.07 -22.06
N LEU A 20 7.35 -11.18 -22.21
CA LEU A 20 7.54 -12.54 -21.67
C LEU A 20 7.74 -12.80 -20.16
N LYS A 21 6.67 -13.34 -19.59
CA LYS A 21 6.63 -14.26 -18.44
C LYS A 21 6.56 -15.70 -18.96
N THR A 22 7.39 -16.60 -18.42
CA THR A 22 7.24 -18.07 -18.15
C THR A 22 8.64 -18.69 -18.15
N THR A 23 9.17 -19.40 -17.15
CA THR A 23 8.60 -20.47 -16.29
C THR A 23 9.42 -20.66 -14.98
N GLN A 24 8.70 -20.78 -13.84
CA GLN A 24 8.81 -21.74 -12.71
C GLN A 24 10.15 -22.15 -12.03
N PRO A 25 10.08 -22.66 -10.77
CA PRO A 25 11.02 -22.33 -9.70
C PRO A 25 12.07 -23.41 -9.43
N THR A 26 13.21 -23.00 -8.88
CA THR A 26 14.10 -23.87 -8.11
C THR A 26 14.47 -23.20 -6.81
N LEU A 27 14.07 -23.83 -5.70
CA LEU A 27 14.65 -23.61 -4.39
C LEU A 27 16.17 -23.76 -4.48
N ALA A 28 16.91 -22.75 -4.03
CA ALA A 28 18.25 -22.89 -3.50
C ALA A 28 18.44 -21.82 -2.43
N SER A 29 18.47 -22.27 -1.18
CA SER A 29 19.02 -21.51 -0.06
C SER A 29 20.51 -21.27 -0.32
N SER A 30 20.90 -20.03 -0.55
CA SER A 30 22.30 -19.63 -0.40
C SER A 30 22.34 -18.18 0.06
N SER A 31 22.72 -17.98 1.32
CA SER A 31 23.17 -16.71 1.85
C SER A 31 24.23 -16.12 0.93
N PRO A 32 24.09 -14.87 0.43
CA PRO A 32 25.14 -14.27 -0.38
C PRO A 32 26.32 -13.94 0.53
N SER A 33 27.43 -14.64 0.32
CA SER A 33 28.74 -14.24 0.82
C SER A 33 29.31 -13.24 -0.19
N TYR A 34 29.17 -11.95 0.12
CA TYR A 34 29.75 -10.88 -0.69
C TYR A 34 31.28 -10.96 -0.62
N THR A 35 31.91 -11.40 -1.71
CA THR A 35 33.35 -11.26 -1.91
C THR A 35 33.57 -10.11 -2.89
N TYR A 36 33.94 -8.95 -2.36
CA TYR A 36 34.32 -7.78 -3.15
C TYR A 36 35.55 -8.10 -3.99
N SER A 37 35.38 -8.17 -5.30
CA SER A 37 36.48 -8.22 -6.27
C SER A 37 36.84 -6.79 -6.64
N SER A 38 37.90 -6.27 -6.01
CA SER A 38 38.52 -5.02 -6.44
C SER A 38 39.17 -5.24 -7.80
N SER A 39 38.64 -4.57 -8.83
CA SER A 39 39.33 -4.45 -10.11
C SER A 39 39.27 -3.02 -10.61
N SER A 40 40.33 -2.27 -10.34
CA SER A 40 40.91 -1.38 -11.34
C SER A 40 42.38 -1.15 -10.99
N SER A 41 43.21 -1.37 -12.00
CA SER A 41 44.63 -1.12 -12.01
C SER A 41 44.89 0.39 -11.93
N SER A 42 45.47 0.86 -10.82
CA SER A 42 46.21 2.12 -10.79
C SER A 42 47.70 1.81 -10.65
N SER A 43 48.49 2.38 -11.55
CA SER A 43 49.95 2.43 -11.45
C SER A 43 50.33 2.98 -10.09
N SER A 44 51.08 2.21 -9.30
CA SER A 44 51.60 2.64 -8.01
C SER A 44 52.64 3.74 -8.22
N GLU A 45 52.20 5.00 -8.25
CA GLU A 45 53.07 6.11 -7.90
C GLU A 45 53.41 5.93 -6.42
N SER A 46 54.70 5.89 -6.09
CA SER A 46 55.17 5.71 -4.72
C SER A 46 54.73 6.90 -3.88
N LEU A 47 53.82 6.64 -2.93
CA LEU A 47 53.28 7.63 -2.01
C LEU A 47 54.34 8.01 -0.96
N GLU A 48 54.55 9.31 -0.76
CA GLU A 48 55.53 9.84 0.21
C GLU A 48 54.83 10.15 1.54
N ILE A 49 55.27 9.52 2.64
CA ILE A 49 54.69 9.64 3.98
C ILE A 49 55.33 10.83 4.73
N ILE A 50 54.51 11.70 5.31
CA ILE A 50 54.96 12.85 6.14
C ILE A 50 54.53 12.61 7.59
N GLU A 51 55.49 12.40 8.51
CA GLU A 51 55.24 12.32 9.96
C GLU A 51 55.44 13.69 10.64
N TYR A 52 54.65 14.01 11.67
CA TYR A 52 54.73 15.30 12.39
C TYR A 52 55.54 15.21 13.68
N ASP A 53 56.46 16.15 13.88
CA ASP A 53 57.14 16.38 15.16
C ASP A 53 56.31 17.35 16.01
N ILE A 54 55.45 16.79 16.84
CA ILE A 54 54.56 17.53 17.74
C ILE A 54 55.30 18.43 18.74
N THR A 55 56.59 18.18 19.04
CA THR A 55 57.36 19.00 19.98
C THR A 55 57.69 20.38 19.40
N SER A 56 57.61 20.51 18.08
CA SER A 56 58.03 21.72 17.35
C SER A 56 56.94 22.79 17.22
N CYS A 57 55.66 22.47 17.47
CA CYS A 57 54.53 23.41 17.27
C CYS A 57 53.76 23.84 18.54
N ASN A 58 54.19 23.49 19.76
CA ASN A 58 53.54 23.94 21.01
C ASN A 58 52.01 23.71 21.11
N GLY A 59 51.44 22.81 20.30
CA GLY A 59 50.01 22.51 20.26
C GLY A 59 49.23 23.14 19.10
N ASP A 60 49.82 24.05 18.32
CA ASP A 60 49.19 24.65 17.12
C ASP A 60 50.13 24.45 15.91
N CYS A 61 49.86 23.45 15.08
CA CYS A 61 50.70 23.09 13.94
C CYS A 61 50.02 23.53 12.63
N GLN A 62 50.75 24.22 11.76
CA GLN A 62 50.30 24.41 10.38
C GLN A 62 50.74 23.22 9.54
N TYR A 63 49.82 22.64 8.77
CA TYR A 63 50.08 21.41 8.02
C TYR A 63 51.23 21.57 7.01
N PHE A 64 51.40 22.74 6.40
CA PHE A 64 52.51 23.01 5.47
C PHE A 64 53.75 23.63 6.12
N ASP A 65 53.83 23.68 7.45
CA ASP A 65 55.04 24.15 8.12
C ASP A 65 56.11 23.05 8.13
N LYS A 66 57.07 23.19 7.21
CA LYS A 66 58.23 22.28 7.08
C LYS A 66 59.03 22.13 8.38
N THR A 67 58.96 23.09 9.30
CA THR A 67 59.72 23.05 10.55
C THR A 67 59.17 22.05 11.56
N VAL A 68 57.96 21.51 11.32
CA VAL A 68 57.30 20.54 12.20
C VAL A 68 57.21 19.15 11.59
N TRP A 69 57.97 18.87 10.52
CA TRP A 69 57.97 17.57 9.82
C TRP A 69 59.17 16.71 10.22
N ILE A 70 58.93 15.43 10.54
CA ILE A 70 59.98 14.43 10.77
C ILE A 70 60.47 13.94 9.41
N GLY A 71 61.58 14.52 8.93
CA GLY A 71 62.39 13.96 7.84
C GLY A 71 62.01 14.28 6.38
N GLY A 72 61.05 15.18 6.07
CA GLY A 72 60.47 15.27 4.72
C GLY A 72 60.58 16.62 3.98
N VAL A 73 60.80 16.55 2.66
CA VAL A 73 60.77 17.64 1.66
C VAL A 73 59.34 17.75 1.10
N ILE A 74 58.88 18.96 0.70
CA ILE A 74 57.58 19.12 0.03
C ILE A 74 57.65 18.49 -1.37
N PRO A 75 56.75 17.56 -1.74
CA PRO A 75 56.66 17.09 -3.11
C PRO A 75 56.24 18.23 -4.04
N ASN A 76 56.89 18.35 -5.20
CA ASN A 76 56.63 19.40 -6.19
C ASN A 76 55.44 19.07 -7.12
N THR A 77 54.55 18.14 -6.73
CA THR A 77 53.46 17.60 -7.54
C THR A 77 52.13 17.67 -6.80
N ALA A 78 51.03 17.86 -7.53
CA ALA A 78 49.68 18.03 -6.98
C ALA A 78 49.01 16.73 -6.44
N ASN A 79 49.71 15.59 -6.44
CA ASN A 79 49.21 14.29 -5.97
C ASN A 79 50.16 13.72 -4.88
N TYR A 80 49.82 13.82 -3.59
CA TYR A 80 50.60 13.23 -2.48
C TYR A 80 49.70 12.73 -1.33
N HIS A 81 50.04 11.62 -0.66
CA HIS A 81 49.30 11.08 0.49
C HIS A 81 50.03 11.42 1.79
N ALA A 82 49.48 12.30 2.63
CA ALA A 82 50.05 12.59 3.94
C ALA A 82 49.42 11.71 5.03
N VAL A 83 50.25 10.99 5.79
CA VAL A 83 49.81 10.19 6.94
C VAL A 83 50.20 10.91 8.22
N ILE A 84 49.24 11.52 8.91
CA ILE A 84 49.49 12.15 10.21
C ILE A 84 49.43 11.06 11.29
N ASN A 85 50.58 10.44 11.57
CA ASN A 85 50.70 9.50 12.68
C ASN A 85 50.99 10.26 13.99
N VAL A 86 50.00 10.34 14.89
CA VAL A 86 50.14 11.03 16.19
C VAL A 86 50.25 10.01 17.31
N THR A 87 51.49 9.67 17.68
CA THR A 87 51.76 8.91 18.91
C THR A 87 51.61 9.81 20.13
N ALA A 88 50.58 9.51 20.93
CA ALA A 88 50.12 10.17 22.16
C ALA A 88 51.14 11.07 22.91
N ASP A 89 50.81 12.37 22.96
CA ASP A 89 51.12 13.25 24.09
C ASP A 89 49.79 13.73 24.71
N ASN A 90 49.76 13.96 26.02
CA ASN A 90 48.53 14.27 26.80
C ASN A 90 47.90 15.66 26.52
N ARG A 91 48.23 16.33 25.41
CA ARG A 91 47.77 17.70 25.10
C ARG A 91 46.93 17.73 23.82
N PRO A 92 45.85 18.54 23.78
CA PRO A 92 45.12 18.80 22.53
C PRO A 92 46.08 19.35 21.47
N LEU A 93 45.99 18.81 20.26
CA LEU A 93 46.76 19.27 19.10
C LEU A 93 45.80 19.94 18.10
N ASN A 94 46.01 21.21 17.79
CA ASN A 94 45.31 21.90 16.71
C ASN A 94 46.14 21.84 15.43
N ILE A 95 45.58 21.30 14.34
CA ILE A 95 46.23 21.30 13.02
C ILE A 95 45.45 22.19 12.09
N TYR A 96 46.06 23.28 11.62
CA TYR A 96 45.47 24.18 10.64
C TYR A 96 45.93 23.81 9.23
N ILE A 97 44.99 23.60 8.32
CA ILE A 97 45.29 23.39 6.90
C ILE A 97 44.73 24.53 6.06
N ASN A 98 45.62 25.33 5.45
CA ASN A 98 45.29 26.47 4.60
C ASN A 98 45.54 26.12 3.13
N TYR A 99 44.50 26.19 2.29
CA TYR A 99 44.51 25.74 0.91
C TYR A 99 44.17 26.88 -0.05
N ALA A 100 45.16 27.42 -0.74
CA ALA A 100 44.92 28.34 -1.85
C ALA A 100 44.96 27.64 -3.23
N ASP A 101 45.67 26.51 -3.40
CA ASP A 101 45.93 25.92 -4.74
C ASP A 101 46.29 24.40 -4.76
N LEU A 102 45.98 23.57 -3.75
CA LEU A 102 46.53 22.19 -3.65
C LEU A 102 45.51 21.10 -3.26
N THR A 103 45.51 19.99 -4.02
CA THR A 103 44.78 18.73 -3.75
C THR A 103 45.62 17.82 -2.84
N VAL A 104 45.02 17.28 -1.76
CA VAL A 104 45.64 16.25 -0.90
C VAL A 104 45.20 14.87 -1.39
N GLY A 105 46.17 14.03 -1.74
CA GLY A 105 45.95 12.65 -2.20
C GLY A 105 45.21 11.80 -1.18
N ALA A 106 45.69 11.73 0.05
CA ALA A 106 44.97 11.07 1.15
C ALA A 106 45.46 11.59 2.50
N LEU A 107 44.64 11.42 3.54
CA LEU A 107 44.89 11.82 4.92
C LEU A 107 44.53 10.68 5.87
N THR A 108 45.53 10.06 6.50
CA THR A 108 45.30 9.06 7.56
C THR A 108 45.71 9.65 8.91
N VAL A 109 44.81 9.60 9.89
CA VAL A 109 45.07 9.97 11.29
C VAL A 109 44.85 8.75 12.19
N ILE A 110 45.93 8.29 12.81
CA ILE A 110 45.93 7.18 13.79
C ILE A 110 46.27 7.79 15.14
N SER A 111 45.36 7.77 16.12
CA SER A 111 45.59 8.43 17.41
C SER A 111 44.94 7.74 18.62
N ASN A 112 45.62 7.78 19.77
CA ASN A 112 45.06 7.46 21.09
C ASN A 112 44.89 8.72 21.98
N GLY A 113 44.86 9.93 21.40
CA GLY A 113 44.78 11.23 22.11
C GLY A 113 43.88 12.26 21.42
N ARG A 114 43.47 13.32 22.16
CA ARG A 114 42.58 14.39 21.67
C ARG A 114 43.31 15.28 20.67
N PHE A 115 42.83 15.40 19.44
CA PHE A 115 43.31 16.38 18.47
C PHE A 115 42.13 17.05 17.77
N THR A 116 42.32 18.29 17.32
CA THR A 116 41.39 19.10 16.56
C THR A 116 42.07 19.49 15.25
N VAL A 117 41.68 18.89 14.13
CA VAL A 117 42.06 19.44 12.81
C VAL A 117 41.06 20.55 12.51
N THR A 118 41.52 21.71 12.07
CA THR A 118 40.71 22.82 11.55
C THR A 118 41.14 23.10 10.12
N VAL A 119 40.21 23.03 9.17
CA VAL A 119 40.48 23.38 7.77
C VAL A 119 40.08 24.84 7.55
N ASP A 120 41.01 25.67 7.05
CA ASP A 120 40.78 27.08 6.73
C ASP A 120 41.12 27.37 5.24
N SER A 121 40.19 27.07 4.34
CA SER A 121 40.17 27.44 2.93
C SER A 121 39.30 28.71 2.68
N GLY A 122 39.92 29.76 2.16
CA GLY A 122 39.22 30.99 1.73
C GLY A 122 38.48 30.86 0.39
N VAL A 123 38.34 29.65 -0.14
CA VAL A 123 37.81 29.29 -1.46
C VAL A 123 37.26 27.86 -1.40
N ASP A 124 36.25 27.52 -2.23
CA ASP A 124 35.78 26.14 -2.40
C ASP A 124 36.92 25.30 -3.01
N VAL A 125 37.58 24.47 -2.21
CA VAL A 125 38.66 23.62 -2.70
C VAL A 125 38.22 22.16 -2.57
N ASP A 126 38.38 21.40 -3.66
CA ASP A 126 38.27 19.93 -3.70
C ASP A 126 39.58 19.32 -3.16
N ILE A 127 39.58 18.77 -1.93
CA ILE A 127 40.82 18.67 -1.14
C ILE A 127 41.30 17.26 -0.76
N VAL A 128 40.49 16.22 -0.54
CA VAL A 128 41.02 14.92 -0.02
C VAL A 128 40.52 13.73 -0.83
N HIS A 129 41.36 12.87 -1.45
CA HIS A 129 40.80 11.66 -2.09
C HIS A 129 40.38 10.59 -1.07
N ASP A 130 41.23 10.24 -0.09
CA ASP A 130 40.87 9.27 0.96
C ASP A 130 41.17 9.80 2.37
N LEU A 131 40.22 9.64 3.31
CA LEU A 131 40.34 10.08 4.71
C LEU A 131 40.15 8.90 5.67
N GLN A 132 41.16 8.56 6.47
CA GLN A 132 41.05 7.50 7.48
C GLN A 132 41.28 8.06 8.88
N LEU A 133 40.30 7.93 9.78
CA LEU A 133 40.32 8.37 11.17
C LEU A 133 40.15 7.16 12.10
N ALA A 134 41.20 6.82 12.86
CA ALA A 134 41.18 5.69 13.77
C ALA A 134 41.57 6.09 15.19
N GLY A 135 40.78 5.64 16.17
CA GLY A 135 41.05 5.80 17.60
C GLY A 135 40.18 6.88 18.25
N ASN A 136 40.63 7.54 19.32
CA ASN A 136 39.79 8.55 20.01
C ASN A 136 40.19 9.97 19.60
N TYR A 137 39.42 10.58 18.70
CA TYR A 137 39.71 11.89 18.10
C TYR A 137 38.56 12.90 18.26
N ASP A 138 38.81 14.19 17.98
CA ASP A 138 37.77 15.25 17.86
C ASP A 138 38.01 16.09 16.58
N PHE A 139 37.66 15.55 15.42
CA PHE A 139 37.86 16.17 14.11
C PHE A 139 36.78 17.23 13.87
N THR A 140 37.14 18.49 13.59
CA THR A 140 36.15 19.58 13.42
C THR A 140 36.35 20.35 12.12
N VAL A 141 35.31 20.50 11.30
CA VAL A 141 35.32 21.41 10.14
C VAL A 141 34.62 22.73 10.53
N ASP A 142 35.27 23.87 10.25
CA ASP A 142 34.84 25.21 10.68
C ASP A 142 33.78 25.84 9.76
N ASN A 143 33.10 26.86 10.29
CA ASN A 143 31.78 27.40 9.97
C ASN A 143 31.50 28.02 8.60
N ASN A 144 32.38 27.90 7.60
CA ASN A 144 32.15 28.50 6.27
C ASN A 144 32.76 27.70 5.11
N GLN A 145 32.96 26.39 5.26
CA GLN A 145 33.74 25.61 4.29
C GLN A 145 33.07 24.30 3.90
N THR A 146 33.34 23.84 2.68
CA THR A 146 32.89 22.52 2.23
C THR A 146 34.08 21.55 2.26
N LEU A 147 33.94 20.41 2.93
CA LEU A 147 34.90 19.31 2.82
C LEU A 147 34.40 18.29 1.80
N THR A 148 35.00 18.30 0.61
CA THR A 148 34.80 17.25 -0.40
C THR A 148 35.85 16.14 -0.25
N VAL A 149 35.42 14.90 0.02
CA VAL A 149 36.29 13.71 0.01
C VAL A 149 36.04 12.89 -1.26
N GLY A 150 37.01 12.85 -2.17
CA GLY A 150 36.85 12.35 -3.53
C GLY A 150 36.47 10.87 -3.64
N ASN A 151 37.10 9.99 -2.86
CA ASN A 151 36.90 8.54 -2.94
C ASN A 151 36.26 7.97 -1.67
N SER A 152 36.92 8.04 -0.51
CA SER A 152 36.42 7.38 0.70
C SER A 152 36.77 8.07 2.02
N ILE A 153 35.85 8.04 2.99
CA ILE A 153 36.11 8.31 4.40
C ILE A 153 35.90 7.05 5.25
N GLN A 154 36.84 6.73 6.14
CA GLN A 154 36.72 5.63 7.10
C GLN A 154 37.02 6.16 8.51
N ALA A 155 36.06 6.06 9.40
CA ALA A 155 36.10 6.65 10.72
C ALA A 155 35.66 5.62 11.77
N SER A 156 36.46 5.44 12.82
CA SER A 156 36.12 4.52 13.92
C SER A 156 36.55 5.08 15.26
N LYS A 157 35.63 5.05 16.25
CA LYS A 157 35.80 5.61 17.61
C LYS A 157 36.05 7.14 17.57
N GLY A 158 35.69 7.91 18.60
CA GLY A 158 35.92 9.37 18.59
C GLY A 158 34.77 10.20 18.01
N LYS A 159 35.03 11.47 17.70
CA LYS A 159 34.04 12.49 17.33
C LYS A 159 34.43 13.25 16.06
N ILE A 160 33.48 13.41 15.13
CA ILE A 160 33.58 14.25 13.95
C ILE A 160 32.51 15.32 14.07
N SER A 161 32.87 16.60 13.97
CA SER A 161 31.95 17.73 14.07
C SER A 161 32.03 18.61 12.81
N PHE A 162 30.88 18.89 12.23
CA PHE A 162 30.71 19.85 11.15
C PHE A 162 29.84 20.97 11.69
N SER A 163 30.39 22.17 11.83
CA SER A 163 29.63 23.35 12.21
C SER A 163 29.66 24.27 10.99
N GLY A 164 28.51 24.68 10.45
CA GLY A 164 28.39 25.62 9.32
C GLY A 164 28.96 25.16 7.96
N ALA A 165 29.43 23.91 7.86
CA ALA A 165 30.14 23.35 6.72
C ALA A 165 29.33 22.28 5.97
N ASP A 166 29.40 22.25 4.64
CA ASP A 166 28.89 21.14 3.81
C ASP A 166 29.94 20.01 3.76
N MET A 167 29.49 18.76 3.66
CA MET A 167 30.39 17.61 3.46
C MET A 167 29.84 16.73 2.35
N ALA A 168 30.65 16.49 1.32
CA ALA A 168 30.31 15.60 0.22
C ALA A 168 31.40 14.54 0.07
N PHE A 169 31.03 13.26 -0.01
CA PHE A 169 32.00 12.20 -0.21
C PHE A 169 31.40 11.01 -0.96
N GLY A 170 32.25 10.32 -1.74
CA GLY A 170 31.80 9.23 -2.62
C GLY A 170 31.45 7.92 -1.91
N TYR A 171 32.17 7.58 -0.84
CA TYR A 171 31.91 6.45 0.05
C TYR A 171 32.30 6.81 1.48
N GLY A 172 31.52 6.41 2.48
CA GLY A 172 31.91 6.61 3.88
C GLY A 172 31.64 5.39 4.74
N SER A 173 32.50 5.12 5.72
CA SER A 173 32.32 4.05 6.71
C SER A 173 32.58 4.61 8.10
N PHE A 174 31.55 4.67 8.94
CA PHE A 174 31.61 5.18 10.31
C PHE A 174 31.17 4.07 11.27
N THR A 175 32.06 3.64 12.15
CA THR A 175 31.81 2.46 13.01
C THR A 175 32.28 2.63 14.45
N ASP A 176 31.98 1.63 15.29
CA ASP A 176 32.56 1.44 16.63
C ASP A 176 32.35 2.61 17.62
N GLY A 177 31.14 3.17 17.68
CA GLY A 177 30.80 4.23 18.63
C GLY A 177 31.33 5.61 18.24
N CYS A 178 31.61 5.83 16.96
CA CYS A 178 31.89 7.17 16.42
C CYS A 178 30.71 8.11 16.73
N LEU A 179 31.01 9.35 17.12
CA LEU A 179 30.05 10.43 17.26
C LEU A 179 30.15 11.36 16.06
N LEU A 180 29.08 11.48 15.29
CA LEU A 180 28.98 12.40 14.16
C LEU A 180 28.06 13.56 14.54
N VAL A 181 28.58 14.79 14.54
CA VAL A 181 27.83 16.01 14.87
C VAL A 181 27.77 16.89 13.63
N VAL A 182 26.57 17.16 13.11
CA VAL A 182 26.36 18.02 11.94
C VAL A 182 25.43 19.16 12.31
N GLN A 183 26.00 20.36 12.44
CA GLN A 183 25.36 21.62 12.79
C GLN A 183 25.49 22.60 11.62
N SER A 184 24.73 22.40 10.53
CA SER A 184 24.74 23.34 9.38
C SER A 184 23.61 24.36 9.48
N ALA A 185 23.83 25.56 8.94
CA ALA A 185 22.86 26.66 8.93
C ALA A 185 21.93 26.67 7.69
N SER A 186 22.20 25.87 6.66
CA SER A 186 21.43 25.95 5.41
C SER A 186 21.30 24.69 4.56
N THR A 187 22.29 23.79 4.52
CA THR A 187 22.25 22.54 3.74
C THR A 187 23.29 21.56 4.28
N PHE A 188 23.01 20.25 4.20
CA PHE A 188 24.04 19.22 4.26
C PHE A 188 23.87 18.36 3.01
N THR A 189 24.92 18.32 2.19
CA THR A 189 24.81 17.96 0.77
C THR A 189 25.44 16.59 0.46
N SER A 190 24.58 15.61 0.13
CA SER A 190 24.83 14.23 -0.34
C SER A 190 25.89 13.40 0.38
N ILE A 191 25.41 12.41 1.13
CA ILE A 191 26.19 11.24 1.51
C ILE A 191 25.83 10.13 0.52
N ASP A 192 26.75 9.79 -0.39
CA ASP A 192 26.58 8.62 -1.25
C ASP A 192 27.34 7.42 -0.66
N GLY A 193 26.69 6.24 -0.69
CA GLY A 193 27.33 4.96 -0.37
C GLY A 193 27.91 4.90 1.04
N VAL A 194 27.12 5.22 2.06
CA VAL A 194 27.60 5.20 3.45
C VAL A 194 27.31 3.93 4.19
N TYR A 195 28.25 3.48 5.01
CA TYR A 195 28.08 2.45 6.02
C TYR A 195 28.16 3.10 7.41
N LEU A 196 27.04 3.18 8.13
CA LEU A 196 26.98 3.59 9.53
C LEU A 196 26.65 2.38 10.38
N ASP A 197 27.49 2.05 11.35
CA ASP A 197 27.21 0.94 12.26
C ASP A 197 27.61 1.28 13.70
N SER A 198 26.64 1.20 14.61
CA SER A 198 26.87 1.40 16.04
C SER A 198 27.45 2.78 16.36
N ILE A 199 26.88 3.82 15.75
CA ILE A 199 27.33 5.21 15.92
C ILE A 199 26.24 6.08 16.59
N HIS A 200 26.63 7.24 17.10
CA HIS A 200 25.70 8.27 17.56
C HIS A 200 25.77 9.48 16.62
N MET A 201 24.62 9.97 16.17
CA MET A 201 24.51 11.09 15.23
C MET A 201 23.66 12.22 15.81
N LEU A 202 24.22 13.43 15.82
CA LEU A 202 23.49 14.68 16.13
C LEU A 202 23.36 15.49 14.83
N LEU A 203 22.16 15.60 14.26
CA LEU A 203 21.94 16.33 13.01
C LEU A 203 20.96 17.49 13.19
N TYR A 204 21.36 18.66 12.71
CA TYR A 204 20.56 19.89 12.64
C TYR A 204 20.33 20.35 11.19
N ALA A 205 20.36 19.42 10.22
CA ALA A 205 20.33 19.71 8.78
C ALA A 205 19.63 18.60 7.96
N THR A 206 19.40 18.86 6.68
CA THR A 206 18.93 17.85 5.70
C THR A 206 19.96 16.74 5.52
N ILE A 207 19.59 15.47 5.64
CA ILE A 207 20.46 14.35 5.26
C ILE A 207 19.99 13.75 3.93
N ASN A 208 20.92 13.53 3.01
CA ASN A 208 20.67 12.78 1.78
C ASN A 208 21.44 11.46 1.83
N LEU A 209 20.72 10.34 1.83
CA LEU A 209 21.25 8.97 1.82
C LEU A 209 21.18 8.42 0.39
N GLY A 210 22.28 8.56 -0.35
CA GLY A 210 22.43 8.07 -1.71
C GLY A 210 23.30 6.81 -1.82
N GLY A 211 23.49 6.33 -3.05
CA GLY A 211 24.55 5.36 -3.39
C GLY A 211 24.51 3.98 -2.70
N LYS A 212 23.33 3.48 -2.28
CA LYS A 212 23.14 2.23 -1.51
C LYS A 212 23.74 2.29 -0.11
N SER A 213 23.39 3.33 0.64
CA SER A 213 23.79 3.48 2.03
C SER A 213 23.22 2.37 2.93
N TYR A 214 23.94 1.97 3.96
CA TYR A 214 23.55 1.01 5.00
C TYR A 214 23.73 1.67 6.37
N VAL A 215 22.67 1.68 7.17
CA VAL A 215 22.60 2.36 8.46
C VAL A 215 22.12 1.36 9.50
N SER A 216 22.97 1.01 10.47
CA SER A 216 22.69 -0.04 11.45
C SER A 216 23.07 0.35 12.88
N ASN A 217 22.24 -0.01 13.84
CA ASN A 217 22.42 0.30 15.26
C ASN A 217 22.79 1.78 15.53
N VAL A 218 22.20 2.71 14.79
CA VAL A 218 22.50 4.14 14.92
C VAL A 218 21.53 4.82 15.87
N ASP A 219 22.05 5.66 16.76
CA ASP A 219 21.24 6.56 17.58
C ASP A 219 21.23 7.95 16.95
N PHE A 220 20.06 8.39 16.47
CA PHE A 220 19.85 9.66 15.77
C PHE A 220 19.13 10.69 16.67
N ASP A 221 19.78 11.81 17.02
CA ASP A 221 19.11 13.04 17.49
C ASP A 221 18.96 13.98 16.29
N LEU A 222 17.80 13.88 15.62
CA LEU A 222 17.43 14.72 14.49
C LEU A 222 16.59 15.90 15.01
N ARG A 223 17.07 17.14 14.77
CA ARG A 223 16.29 18.36 15.02
C ARG A 223 16.10 19.08 13.70
N ASP A 224 14.86 19.19 13.27
CA ASP A 224 14.47 19.88 12.04
C ASP A 224 15.02 19.29 10.73
N ALA A 225 15.31 17.98 10.69
CA ALA A 225 15.92 17.32 9.55
C ALA A 225 14.91 16.87 8.47
N LEU A 226 15.18 17.24 7.21
CA LEU A 226 14.64 16.59 6.01
C LEU A 226 15.51 15.37 5.68
N VAL A 227 14.92 14.21 5.46
CA VAL A 227 15.62 13.02 4.98
C VAL A 227 15.29 12.84 3.51
N THR A 228 16.30 12.87 2.65
CA THR A 228 16.18 12.46 1.24
C THR A 228 16.89 11.12 1.07
N VAL A 229 16.29 10.18 0.35
CA VAL A 229 16.86 8.85 0.11
C VAL A 229 16.84 8.57 -1.38
N GLN A 230 17.99 8.22 -1.95
CA GLN A 230 18.01 7.55 -3.25
C GLN A 230 17.98 6.05 -3.03
N ASP A 231 19.04 5.43 -2.52
CA ASP A 231 19.05 4.02 -2.16
C ASP A 231 19.65 3.84 -0.77
N ALA A 232 18.89 3.29 0.17
CA ALA A 232 19.36 3.04 1.53
C ALA A 232 18.72 1.82 2.19
N TYR A 233 19.45 1.23 3.14
CA TYR A 233 18.98 0.16 4.02
C TYR A 233 19.18 0.60 5.48
N ILE A 234 18.10 0.62 6.25
CA ILE A 234 18.10 0.91 7.69
C ILE A 234 17.89 -0.40 8.43
N ASP A 235 18.78 -0.76 9.34
CA ASP A 235 18.73 -1.99 10.12
C ASP A 235 18.80 -1.69 11.61
N ASN A 236 17.99 -2.40 12.41
CA ASN A 236 18.01 -2.32 13.87
C ASN A 236 18.15 -0.88 14.44
N THR A 237 17.53 0.10 13.78
CA THR A 237 17.76 1.54 14.00
C THR A 237 16.42 2.27 14.05
N SER A 238 16.34 3.32 14.87
CA SER A 238 15.19 4.22 14.91
C SER A 238 15.54 5.57 14.29
N ILE A 239 14.79 6.00 13.27
CA ILE A 239 14.98 7.30 12.61
C ILE A 239 13.69 8.13 12.76
N MET A 240 13.85 9.41 13.09
CA MET A 240 12.76 10.38 13.26
C MET A 240 12.98 11.59 12.35
N SER A 241 12.17 11.74 11.31
CA SER A 241 12.33 12.79 10.30
C SER A 241 11.18 13.80 10.32
N ASN A 242 11.44 15.07 9.99
CA ASN A 242 10.36 16.06 9.80
C ASN A 242 9.70 15.91 8.43
N MET A 243 10.49 15.61 7.41
CA MET A 243 10.03 15.33 6.06
C MET A 243 10.87 14.21 5.48
N LEU A 244 10.26 13.39 4.62
CA LEU A 244 10.91 12.27 3.96
C LEU A 244 10.65 12.33 2.45
N THR A 245 11.72 12.35 1.65
CA THR A 245 11.64 12.19 0.20
C THR A 245 12.42 10.95 -0.23
N VAL A 246 11.82 10.10 -1.04
CA VAL A 246 12.44 8.84 -1.52
C VAL A 246 12.41 8.82 -3.04
N GLU A 247 13.58 8.79 -3.68
CA GLU A 247 13.76 8.81 -5.15
C GLU A 247 14.18 7.43 -5.71
N GLY A 248 14.66 6.52 -4.86
CA GLY A 248 14.97 5.12 -5.21
C GLY A 248 14.45 4.17 -4.11
N THR A 249 15.22 3.17 -3.69
CA THR A 249 14.72 2.18 -2.70
C THR A 249 15.19 2.46 -1.28
N LEU A 250 14.25 2.70 -0.36
CA LEU A 250 14.49 2.71 1.08
C LEU A 250 14.00 1.41 1.70
N VAL A 251 14.92 0.57 2.20
CA VAL A 251 14.58 -0.64 2.94
C VAL A 251 14.65 -0.36 4.44
N ILE A 252 13.58 -0.66 5.17
CA ILE A 252 13.53 -0.62 6.63
C ILE A 252 13.49 -2.07 7.10
N GLY A 253 14.63 -2.51 7.64
CA GLY A 253 14.88 -3.87 8.08
C GLY A 253 14.23 -4.20 9.43
N THR A 254 14.23 -5.49 9.76
CA THR A 254 13.65 -6.02 11.00
C THR A 254 14.15 -5.29 12.24
N GLY A 255 13.24 -4.95 13.16
CA GLY A 255 13.56 -4.24 14.41
C GLY A 255 13.81 -2.74 14.24
N SER A 256 13.75 -2.21 13.01
CA SER A 256 13.87 -0.78 12.75
C SER A 256 12.52 -0.06 12.82
N ASN A 257 12.57 1.23 13.14
CA ASN A 257 11.41 2.13 13.12
C ASN A 257 11.76 3.42 12.38
N LEU A 258 10.95 3.79 11.38
CA LEU A 258 11.01 5.10 10.75
C LEU A 258 9.75 5.89 11.08
N THR A 259 9.91 7.03 11.74
CA THR A 259 8.84 7.98 12.04
C THR A 259 9.02 9.26 11.22
N SER A 260 7.97 9.72 10.53
CA SER A 260 7.91 11.03 9.87
C SER A 260 6.89 11.94 10.55
N PHE A 261 7.22 13.23 10.67
CA PHE A 261 6.36 14.23 11.29
C PHE A 261 5.58 15.14 10.34
N GLY A 262 5.89 15.06 9.05
CA GLY A 262 5.38 15.95 8.02
C GLY A 262 5.33 15.24 6.67
N ASN A 263 5.59 15.98 5.58
CA ASN A 263 5.42 15.47 4.23
C ASN A 263 6.29 14.22 3.97
N VAL A 264 5.66 13.21 3.38
CA VAL A 264 6.35 12.04 2.86
C VAL A 264 6.05 11.96 1.37
N THR A 265 7.08 11.89 0.53
CA THR A 265 6.92 11.78 -0.92
C THR A 265 7.85 10.72 -1.47
N VAL A 266 7.27 9.70 -2.09
CA VAL A 266 7.99 8.69 -2.86
C VAL A 266 7.85 9.04 -4.35
N ILE A 267 8.96 9.35 -5.01
CA ILE A 267 9.04 9.77 -6.41
C ILE A 267 9.38 8.55 -7.26
N ALA A 268 8.49 8.18 -8.18
CA ALA A 268 8.70 7.04 -9.06
C ALA A 268 10.05 7.12 -9.81
N PRO A 269 10.84 6.02 -9.88
CA PRO A 269 10.50 4.64 -9.52
C PRO A 269 10.79 4.27 -8.04
N GLY A 270 10.87 5.24 -7.14
CA GLY A 270 11.18 5.03 -5.73
C GLY A 270 10.17 4.17 -4.98
N LEU A 271 10.63 3.53 -3.90
CA LEU A 271 9.88 2.56 -3.10
C LEU A 271 10.36 2.57 -1.64
N ILE A 272 9.43 2.53 -0.68
CA ILE A 272 9.75 2.15 0.71
C ILE A 272 9.41 0.67 0.90
N HIS A 273 10.39 -0.16 1.25
CA HIS A 273 10.21 -1.57 1.56
C HIS A 273 10.31 -1.80 3.08
N LEU A 274 9.29 -2.39 3.70
CA LEU A 274 9.28 -2.79 5.10
C LEU A 274 9.42 -4.30 5.26
N GLN A 275 10.46 -4.75 5.95
CA GLN A 275 10.63 -6.17 6.28
C GLN A 275 9.78 -6.59 7.49
N GLU A 276 9.70 -7.89 7.75
CA GLU A 276 9.06 -8.44 8.95
C GLU A 276 9.59 -7.75 10.22
N GLY A 277 8.68 -7.28 11.08
CA GLY A 277 9.02 -6.59 12.33
C GLY A 277 9.48 -5.13 12.18
N ALA A 278 9.57 -4.61 10.96
CA ALA A 278 9.80 -3.18 10.72
C ALA A 278 8.55 -2.34 10.99
N VAL A 279 8.75 -1.10 11.43
CA VAL A 279 7.67 -0.15 11.72
C VAL A 279 7.86 1.13 10.92
N PHE A 280 6.79 1.60 10.26
CA PHE A 280 6.71 2.92 9.67
C PHE A 280 5.56 3.71 10.29
N VAL A 281 5.85 4.91 10.79
CA VAL A 281 4.88 5.79 11.44
C VAL A 281 4.89 7.15 10.76
N SER A 282 3.72 7.68 10.45
CA SER A 282 3.53 9.09 10.07
C SER A 282 2.57 9.75 11.06
N GLN A 283 2.97 10.89 11.63
CA GLN A 283 2.14 11.67 12.56
C GLN A 283 2.42 13.16 12.40
N HIS A 284 1.42 14.03 12.33
CA HIS A 284 1.65 15.47 12.26
C HIS A 284 2.29 16.02 13.55
N SER A 285 3.43 16.68 13.44
CA SER A 285 3.99 17.47 14.54
C SER A 285 3.31 18.84 14.63
N PRO A 286 2.90 19.30 15.83
CA PRO A 286 2.33 20.65 16.02
C PRO A 286 3.33 21.78 15.69
N ASN A 287 4.62 21.45 15.54
CA ASN A 287 5.66 22.40 15.16
C ASN A 287 5.79 22.59 13.63
N ILE A 288 5.13 21.75 12.82
CA ILE A 288 5.12 21.87 11.37
C ILE A 288 3.90 22.70 10.94
N VAL A 289 4.15 23.87 10.36
CA VAL A 289 3.08 24.78 9.89
C VAL A 289 2.78 24.50 8.42
N GLY A 290 1.53 24.11 8.13
CA GLY A 290 1.06 23.89 6.75
C GLY A 290 0.46 22.50 6.54
N PRO A 291 -0.07 22.22 5.33
CA PRO A 291 -0.69 20.94 5.05
C PRO A 291 0.35 19.81 4.98
N VAL A 292 0.00 18.64 5.51
CA VAL A 292 0.79 17.41 5.44
C VAL A 292 0.25 16.48 4.36
N HIS A 293 1.07 16.22 3.35
CA HIS A 293 0.77 15.31 2.26
C HIS A 293 1.67 14.07 2.31
N LEU A 294 1.03 12.90 2.22
CA LEU A 294 1.68 11.60 2.15
C LEU A 294 1.42 11.02 0.75
N LEU A 295 2.46 10.97 -0.08
CA LEU A 295 2.44 10.35 -1.40
C LEU A 295 3.35 9.14 -1.36
N LEU A 296 2.76 7.95 -1.26
CA LEU A 296 3.45 6.73 -0.89
C LEU A 296 3.38 5.67 -2.00
N GLU A 297 4.53 5.07 -2.28
CA GLU A 297 4.67 3.79 -2.97
C GLU A 297 5.47 2.86 -2.04
N MET A 298 4.84 1.77 -1.59
CA MET A 298 5.35 0.93 -0.50
C MET A 298 5.20 -0.56 -0.80
N ALA A 299 6.18 -1.33 -0.35
CA ALA A 299 6.12 -2.78 -0.26
C ALA A 299 6.29 -3.18 1.21
N SER A 300 5.55 -4.17 1.68
CA SER A 300 5.70 -4.66 3.05
C SER A 300 5.56 -6.18 3.10
N ASP A 301 6.42 -6.80 3.91
CA ASP A 301 6.33 -8.22 4.25
C ASP A 301 5.26 -8.45 5.34
N GLU A 302 4.85 -9.71 5.53
CA GLU A 302 3.99 -10.09 6.66
C GLU A 302 4.68 -9.75 8.00
N GLY A 303 3.92 -9.29 8.98
CA GLY A 303 4.46 -8.91 10.30
C GLY A 303 5.06 -7.50 10.40
N SER A 304 5.16 -6.75 9.29
CA SER A 304 5.48 -5.31 9.34
C SER A 304 4.27 -4.50 9.83
N ASN A 305 4.51 -3.27 10.35
CA ASN A 305 3.45 -2.37 10.78
C ASN A 305 3.60 -0.97 10.17
N ILE A 306 2.53 -0.50 9.53
CA ILE A 306 2.39 0.84 8.96
C ILE A 306 1.32 1.57 9.77
N THR A 307 1.65 2.73 10.32
CA THR A 307 0.70 3.59 11.03
C THR A 307 0.72 4.99 10.42
N LEU A 308 -0.38 5.40 9.79
CA LEU A 308 -0.52 6.69 9.12
C LEU A 308 -1.57 7.52 9.86
N GLY A 309 -1.22 8.69 10.35
CA GLY A 309 -2.21 9.57 10.97
C GLY A 309 -1.90 11.06 10.85
N HIS A 310 -2.93 11.86 11.09
CA HIS A 310 -2.91 13.33 11.05
C HIS A 310 -2.29 13.88 9.74
N PHE A 311 -3.02 13.82 8.65
CA PHE A 311 -2.60 14.36 7.35
C PHE A 311 -3.76 15.04 6.65
N ASP A 312 -3.45 15.94 5.73
CA ASP A 312 -4.42 16.63 4.88
C ASP A 312 -4.69 15.84 3.60
N GLN A 313 -3.68 15.11 3.10
CA GLN A 313 -3.81 14.25 1.93
C GLN A 313 -2.98 12.98 2.09
N LEU A 314 -3.58 11.83 1.79
CA LEU A 314 -2.89 10.54 1.64
C LEU A 314 -3.20 9.95 0.27
N VAL A 315 -2.15 9.61 -0.46
CA VAL A 315 -2.21 8.82 -1.69
C VAL A 315 -1.28 7.62 -1.53
N ILE A 316 -1.85 6.42 -1.61
CA ILE A 316 -1.07 5.17 -1.73
C ILE A 316 -1.27 4.66 -3.14
N ASN A 317 -0.18 4.52 -3.88
CA ASN A 317 -0.18 4.15 -5.29
C ASN A 317 0.72 2.94 -5.53
N GLY A 318 0.26 1.97 -6.33
CA GLY A 318 1.06 0.83 -6.79
C GLY A 318 1.65 -0.04 -5.67
N SER A 319 1.07 -0.01 -4.47
CA SER A 319 1.70 -0.56 -3.27
C SER A 319 1.26 -2.00 -2.98
N THR A 320 2.13 -2.78 -2.32
CA THR A 320 1.82 -4.14 -1.84
C THR A 320 2.09 -4.24 -0.36
N LEU A 321 1.05 -4.17 0.46
CA LEU A 321 1.15 -4.09 1.92
C LEU A 321 0.67 -5.39 2.54
N MET A 322 1.55 -6.38 2.71
CA MET A 322 1.18 -7.69 3.30
C MET A 322 1.01 -7.61 4.83
N GLY A 323 1.67 -6.64 5.47
CA GLY A 323 1.61 -6.39 6.91
C GLY A 323 0.35 -5.62 7.33
N SER A 324 0.34 -5.16 8.58
CA SER A 324 -0.77 -4.37 9.11
C SER A 324 -0.65 -2.91 8.71
N SER A 325 -1.68 -2.36 8.08
CA SER A 325 -1.79 -0.93 7.76
C SER A 325 -2.88 -0.29 8.61
N ASN A 326 -2.50 0.63 9.48
CA ASN A 326 -3.39 1.34 10.39
C ASN A 326 -3.48 2.81 9.98
N ILE A 327 -4.69 3.32 9.81
CA ILE A 327 -4.94 4.72 9.50
C ILE A 327 -5.68 5.36 10.67
N MET A 328 -5.07 6.39 11.28
CA MET A 328 -5.53 7.01 12.53
C MET A 328 -5.85 8.49 12.37
N ASP A 329 -6.86 8.96 13.10
CA ASP A 329 -7.29 10.36 13.25
C ASP A 329 -7.33 11.16 11.95
N LEU A 330 -8.26 10.77 11.09
CA LEU A 330 -8.42 11.31 9.74
C LEU A 330 -9.23 12.61 9.72
N SER A 331 -8.62 13.64 9.15
CA SER A 331 -9.29 14.89 8.75
C SER A 331 -9.14 15.24 7.26
N GLY A 332 -8.29 14.52 6.53
CA GLY A 332 -7.90 14.83 5.15
C GLY A 332 -8.53 13.96 4.06
N GLU A 333 -8.08 14.17 2.82
CA GLU A 333 -8.46 13.39 1.64
C GLU A 333 -7.62 12.11 1.53
N VAL A 334 -8.25 10.97 1.24
CA VAL A 334 -7.57 9.67 1.09
C VAL A 334 -7.85 9.07 -0.28
N SER A 335 -6.80 8.62 -0.97
CA SER A 335 -6.87 7.93 -2.26
C SER A 335 -5.98 6.69 -2.27
N PHE A 336 -6.54 5.57 -2.72
CA PHE A 336 -5.83 4.31 -2.96
C PHE A 336 -5.94 3.93 -4.44
N VAL A 337 -4.79 3.64 -5.05
CA VAL A 337 -4.67 3.33 -6.47
C VAL A 337 -3.81 2.08 -6.62
N ASP A 338 -4.33 1.08 -7.34
CA ASP A 338 -3.61 -0.16 -7.71
C ASP A 338 -2.84 -0.79 -6.53
N THR A 339 -3.47 -0.83 -5.35
CA THR A 339 -2.83 -1.23 -4.09
C THR A 339 -3.44 -2.51 -3.53
N TYR A 340 -2.57 -3.42 -3.09
CA TYR A 340 -2.96 -4.61 -2.31
C TYR A 340 -2.78 -4.36 -0.81
N PHE A 341 -3.83 -4.63 -0.03
CA PHE A 341 -3.80 -4.60 1.43
C PHE A 341 -4.05 -6.00 2.00
N GLY A 342 -3.06 -6.54 2.72
CA GLY A 342 -3.20 -7.73 3.56
C GLY A 342 -4.19 -7.48 4.70
N GLN A 343 -3.95 -6.42 5.48
CA GLN A 343 -4.88 -5.89 6.48
C GLN A 343 -4.87 -4.36 6.51
N LEU A 344 -6.05 -3.77 6.42
CA LEU A 344 -6.27 -2.33 6.54
C LEU A 344 -7.21 -2.04 7.71
N SER A 345 -6.76 -1.26 8.69
CA SER A 345 -7.53 -0.93 9.90
C SER A 345 -7.64 0.58 10.10
N TYR A 346 -8.76 1.04 10.67
CA TYR A 346 -9.04 2.45 10.89
C TYR A 346 -9.35 2.80 12.34
N ALA A 347 -8.88 3.97 12.79
CA ALA A 347 -9.31 4.66 14.02
C ALA A 347 -9.62 6.12 13.70
N ILE A 348 -10.88 6.49 13.51
CA ILE A 348 -11.25 7.82 13.02
C ILE A 348 -12.23 8.53 13.94
N SER A 349 -12.03 9.82 14.18
CA SER A 349 -12.89 10.65 15.02
C SER A 349 -14.03 11.33 14.26
N SER A 350 -13.96 11.35 12.91
CA SER A 350 -14.92 12.03 12.03
C SER A 350 -15.17 11.23 10.75
N SER A 351 -16.21 11.58 10.00
CA SER A 351 -16.56 10.89 8.75
C SER A 351 -15.50 11.10 7.67
N ILE A 352 -15.11 10.03 6.96
CA ILE A 352 -14.10 10.11 5.89
C ILE A 352 -14.64 9.59 4.55
N ASN A 353 -14.18 10.22 3.46
CA ASN A 353 -14.29 9.70 2.10
C ASN A 353 -12.94 9.14 1.62
N ILE A 354 -12.96 7.92 1.10
CA ILE A 354 -11.81 7.22 0.52
C ILE A 354 -12.08 7.00 -0.97
N GLN A 355 -11.22 7.52 -1.84
CA GLN A 355 -11.24 7.16 -3.25
C GLN A 355 -10.46 5.87 -3.46
N SER A 356 -11.06 4.88 -4.13
CA SER A 356 -10.44 3.57 -4.35
C SER A 356 -10.54 3.15 -5.79
N THR A 357 -9.40 2.76 -6.40
CA THR A 357 -9.38 2.18 -7.73
C THR A 357 -8.30 1.11 -7.87
N GLY A 358 -8.62 -0.01 -8.53
CA GLY A 358 -7.66 -1.10 -8.73
C GLY A 358 -7.20 -1.80 -7.46
N CYS A 359 -7.89 -1.60 -6.33
CA CYS A 359 -7.43 -2.07 -5.03
C CYS A 359 -7.97 -3.47 -4.67
N THR A 360 -7.13 -4.27 -4.01
CA THR A 360 -7.52 -5.55 -3.43
C THR A 360 -7.33 -5.49 -1.92
N TYR A 361 -8.39 -5.80 -1.19
CA TYR A 361 -8.44 -5.80 0.25
C TYR A 361 -8.63 -7.24 0.73
N ASN A 362 -7.61 -7.80 1.36
CA ASN A 362 -7.78 -9.08 2.02
C ASN A 362 -8.58 -8.91 3.32
N GLN A 363 -8.28 -7.85 4.10
CA GLN A 363 -9.05 -7.51 5.29
C GLN A 363 -9.24 -6.01 5.48
N ILE A 364 -10.46 -5.60 5.81
CA ILE A 364 -10.78 -4.26 6.35
C ILE A 364 -11.30 -4.40 7.79
N GLY A 365 -10.74 -3.63 8.73
CA GLY A 365 -11.10 -3.63 10.14
C GLY A 365 -11.19 -2.24 10.76
N ALA A 366 -11.72 -2.17 11.99
CA ALA A 366 -11.61 -0.98 12.84
C ALA A 366 -10.83 -1.33 14.11
N ILE A 367 -10.15 -0.32 14.65
CA ILE A 367 -9.42 -0.43 15.91
C ILE A 367 -10.45 -0.24 17.04
N SER A 368 -10.59 -1.25 17.91
CA SER A 368 -11.76 -1.51 18.78
C SER A 368 -12.09 -0.47 19.84
N ASP A 369 -11.24 0.53 20.05
CA ASP A 369 -11.26 1.35 21.27
C ASP A 369 -11.68 2.81 21.02
N VAL A 370 -12.11 3.16 19.81
CA VAL A 370 -12.54 4.52 19.44
C VAL A 370 -13.90 4.47 18.77
N SER A 371 -14.88 5.26 19.23
CA SER A 371 -16.12 5.50 18.50
C SER A 371 -15.76 6.07 17.13
N SER A 372 -15.87 5.25 16.08
CA SER A 372 -15.43 5.63 14.75
C SER A 372 -16.48 6.50 14.06
N GLY A 373 -16.07 7.53 13.33
CA GLY A 373 -16.95 8.15 12.33
C GLY A 373 -17.29 7.15 11.20
N PRO A 374 -18.30 7.45 10.35
CA PRO A 374 -18.58 6.61 9.19
C PRO A 374 -17.46 6.69 8.14
N VAL A 375 -17.16 5.56 7.50
CA VAL A 375 -16.20 5.47 6.39
C VAL A 375 -16.95 5.28 5.07
N TYR A 376 -16.70 6.15 4.10
CA TYR A 376 -17.31 6.11 2.78
C TYR A 376 -16.26 5.77 1.71
N TYR A 377 -16.36 4.58 1.12
CA TYR A 377 -15.52 4.17 -0.01
C TYR A 377 -16.17 4.55 -1.33
N MET A 378 -15.53 5.43 -2.09
CA MET A 378 -15.92 5.82 -3.45
C MET A 378 -15.11 4.98 -4.44
N MET A 379 -15.68 3.86 -4.88
CA MET A 379 -15.01 2.88 -5.73
C MET A 379 -15.14 3.21 -7.22
N SER A 380 -14.03 3.09 -7.94
CA SER A 380 -13.96 3.17 -9.40
C SER A 380 -13.06 2.06 -9.95
N GLY A 381 -13.23 1.68 -11.21
CA GLY A 381 -12.50 0.53 -11.78
C GLY A 381 -12.86 -0.79 -11.09
N TYR A 382 -11.93 -1.75 -11.06
CA TYR A 382 -12.09 -3.03 -10.37
C TYR A 382 -11.56 -2.93 -8.94
N ASN A 383 -12.33 -3.38 -7.95
CA ASN A 383 -11.90 -3.52 -6.56
C ASN A 383 -12.35 -4.88 -6.01
N GLU A 384 -11.60 -5.44 -5.08
CA GLU A 384 -11.87 -6.75 -4.49
C GLU A 384 -11.77 -6.73 -2.97
N LEU A 385 -12.69 -7.41 -2.28
CA LEU A 385 -12.67 -7.61 -0.82
C LEU A 385 -12.90 -9.09 -0.51
N SER A 386 -11.96 -9.73 0.19
CA SER A 386 -12.10 -11.15 0.51
C SER A 386 -12.61 -11.47 1.91
N ASN A 387 -12.19 -10.70 2.91
CA ASN A 387 -12.56 -10.93 4.30
C ASN A 387 -12.72 -9.58 5.04
N THR A 388 -13.52 -9.57 6.11
CA THR A 388 -13.49 -8.50 7.11
C THR A 388 -13.53 -9.16 8.47
N ALA A 389 -12.38 -9.39 9.10
CA ALA A 389 -12.40 -9.87 10.46
C ALA A 389 -12.91 -8.76 11.39
N GLY A 390 -14.07 -8.98 12.02
CA GLY A 390 -14.46 -8.28 13.23
C GLY A 390 -14.73 -6.78 13.12
N MET A 391 -15.36 -6.29 12.05
CA MET A 391 -15.80 -4.89 12.02
C MET A 391 -16.90 -4.65 13.07
N SER A 392 -16.56 -3.93 14.14
CA SER A 392 -17.49 -3.11 14.91
C SER A 392 -17.19 -1.62 14.71
N ALA A 393 -16.84 -1.23 13.48
CA ALA A 393 -16.75 0.18 13.07
C ALA A 393 -18.16 0.76 12.99
N ASP A 394 -18.39 2.00 13.41
CA ASP A 394 -19.69 2.65 13.19
C ASP A 394 -19.84 3.05 11.71
N SER A 395 -20.71 2.35 10.98
CA SER A 395 -21.22 2.60 9.61
C SER A 395 -20.16 2.71 8.50
N THR A 396 -19.82 1.59 7.84
CA THR A 396 -19.04 1.59 6.58
C THR A 396 -19.93 1.49 5.36
N GLN A 397 -19.71 2.37 4.37
CA GLN A 397 -20.50 2.39 3.14
C GLN A 397 -19.61 2.32 1.90
N PHE A 398 -20.01 1.49 0.94
CA PHE A 398 -19.34 1.33 -0.34
C PHE A 398 -20.22 1.92 -1.45
N PHE A 399 -19.71 2.93 -2.15
CA PHE A 399 -20.35 3.57 -3.30
C PHE A 399 -19.61 3.18 -4.57
N LEU A 400 -20.24 2.35 -5.39
CA LEU A 400 -19.70 1.94 -6.67
C LEU A 400 -20.10 2.98 -7.71
N ASN A 401 -19.12 3.71 -8.26
CA ASN A 401 -19.33 4.68 -9.33
C ASN A 401 -19.66 4.00 -10.67
N VAL A 402 -20.10 4.78 -11.65
CA VAL A 402 -20.48 4.27 -12.98
C VAL A 402 -19.34 3.47 -13.60
N GLY A 403 -19.61 2.21 -13.95
CA GLY A 403 -18.63 1.30 -14.56
C GLY A 403 -17.65 0.66 -13.58
N ALA A 404 -17.79 0.90 -12.27
CA ALA A 404 -17.00 0.21 -11.25
C ALA A 404 -17.46 -1.24 -11.07
N THR A 405 -16.53 -2.12 -10.73
CA THR A 405 -16.78 -3.50 -10.32
C THR A 405 -16.27 -3.68 -8.90
N PHE A 406 -17.11 -4.18 -8.00
CA PHE A 406 -16.72 -4.62 -6.67
C PHE A 406 -16.97 -6.11 -6.54
N ASN A 407 -15.91 -6.87 -6.33
CA ASN A 407 -15.93 -8.31 -6.11
C ASN A 407 -15.78 -8.60 -4.61
N VAL A 408 -16.77 -9.26 -4.03
CA VAL A 408 -16.73 -9.77 -2.66
C VAL A 408 -16.69 -11.30 -2.71
N SER A 409 -15.58 -11.91 -2.32
CA SER A 409 -15.42 -13.37 -2.47
C SER A 409 -14.49 -14.02 -1.46
N ASN A 410 -14.59 -15.33 -1.25
CA ASN A 410 -13.60 -16.11 -0.50
C ASN A 410 -13.42 -15.76 0.99
N GLY A 411 -14.51 -15.66 1.74
CA GLY A 411 -14.42 -15.47 3.20
C GLY A 411 -15.77 -15.17 3.87
N ASN A 412 -15.69 -14.60 5.07
CA ASN A 412 -16.83 -13.98 5.73
C ASN A 412 -16.60 -12.46 5.72
N VAL A 413 -17.53 -11.74 5.12
CA VAL A 413 -17.56 -10.27 5.11
C VAL A 413 -18.75 -9.81 5.94
N ASP A 414 -18.50 -8.91 6.88
CA ASP A 414 -19.40 -8.59 7.98
C ASP A 414 -19.33 -7.10 8.33
N LEU A 415 -20.22 -6.33 7.73
CA LEU A 415 -20.37 -4.88 7.87
C LEU A 415 -21.49 -4.59 8.89
N LYS A 416 -21.23 -4.96 10.15
CA LYS A 416 -22.25 -5.20 11.19
C LYS A 416 -22.95 -3.97 11.80
N SER A 417 -22.46 -2.76 11.55
CA SER A 417 -23.00 -1.55 12.17
C SER A 417 -24.29 -1.03 11.50
N ILE A 418 -25.12 -0.38 12.32
CA ILE A 418 -26.30 0.37 11.87
C ILE A 418 -25.83 1.44 10.88
N GLY A 419 -26.38 1.44 9.66
CA GLY A 419 -26.03 2.39 8.61
C GLY A 419 -25.02 1.90 7.56
N SER A 420 -24.42 0.72 7.76
CA SER A 420 -23.55 0.13 6.72
C SER A 420 -24.31 -0.20 5.45
N SER A 421 -23.75 0.14 4.30
CA SER A 421 -24.44 -0.12 3.03
C SER A 421 -23.50 -0.35 1.85
N ILE A 422 -24.02 -1.02 0.83
CA ILE A 422 -23.40 -1.08 -0.50
C ILE A 422 -24.36 -0.40 -1.47
N VAL A 423 -23.93 0.72 -2.05
CA VAL A 423 -24.68 1.52 -3.01
C VAL A 423 -24.10 1.30 -4.41
N VAL A 424 -24.92 0.77 -5.30
CA VAL A 424 -24.51 0.43 -6.67
C VAL A 424 -25.12 1.42 -7.66
N SER A 425 -24.27 2.18 -8.35
CA SER A 425 -24.69 3.15 -9.38
C SER A 425 -24.97 2.48 -10.73
N SER A 426 -25.51 3.25 -11.70
CA SER A 426 -25.74 2.77 -13.06
C SER A 426 -24.49 2.18 -13.71
N ARG A 427 -24.64 1.01 -14.37
CA ARG A 427 -23.56 0.26 -15.06
C ARG A 427 -22.44 -0.23 -14.14
N ALA A 428 -22.55 -0.06 -12.83
CA ALA A 428 -21.65 -0.70 -11.89
C ALA A 428 -22.04 -2.18 -11.69
N MET A 429 -21.08 -2.98 -11.26
CA MET A 429 -21.24 -4.40 -10.95
C MET A 429 -20.88 -4.69 -9.50
N LEU A 430 -21.80 -5.32 -8.76
CA LEU A 430 -21.49 -5.99 -7.49
C LEU A 430 -21.54 -7.50 -7.71
N TYR A 431 -20.42 -8.16 -7.47
CA TYR A 431 -20.33 -9.62 -7.49
C TYR A 431 -20.08 -10.13 -6.07
N VAL A 432 -20.88 -11.10 -5.62
CA VAL A 432 -20.77 -11.74 -4.31
C VAL A 432 -20.72 -13.24 -4.53
N GLY A 433 -19.55 -13.85 -4.33
CA GLY A 433 -19.27 -15.22 -4.75
C GLY A 433 -18.57 -16.06 -3.69
N ASN A 434 -19.06 -17.26 -3.40
CA ASN A 434 -18.44 -18.21 -2.45
C ASN A 434 -18.14 -17.57 -1.08
N THR A 435 -19.07 -16.79 -0.55
CA THR A 435 -18.84 -15.97 0.66
C THR A 435 -20.09 -15.87 1.52
N VAL A 436 -19.90 -15.58 2.81
CA VAL A 436 -20.97 -15.05 3.66
C VAL A 436 -20.84 -13.54 3.71
N LEU A 437 -21.86 -12.80 3.30
CA LEU A 437 -21.90 -11.34 3.36
C LEU A 437 -22.98 -10.89 4.34
N THR A 438 -22.60 -10.16 5.38
CA THR A 438 -23.53 -9.49 6.29
C THR A 438 -23.38 -8.00 6.14
N VAL A 439 -24.45 -7.29 5.77
CA VAL A 439 -24.46 -5.83 5.60
C VAL A 439 -25.88 -5.32 5.80
N SER A 440 -26.06 -4.20 6.51
CA SER A 440 -27.40 -3.71 6.84
C SER A 440 -28.29 -3.49 5.60
N THR A 441 -27.76 -2.88 4.53
CA THR A 441 -28.54 -2.65 3.30
C THR A 441 -27.68 -2.68 2.04
N ILE A 442 -28.20 -3.30 0.98
CA ILE A 442 -27.68 -3.16 -0.39
C ILE A 442 -28.70 -2.33 -1.17
N VAL A 443 -28.29 -1.16 -1.69
CA VAL A 443 -29.15 -0.22 -2.40
C VAL A 443 -28.65 -0.04 -3.83
N ILE A 444 -29.57 -0.06 -4.78
CA ILE A 444 -29.28 0.24 -6.17
C ILE A 444 -30.09 1.46 -6.57
N SER A 445 -29.41 2.51 -7.02
CA SER A 445 -30.03 3.73 -7.53
C SER A 445 -29.49 4.05 -8.92
N ALA A 446 -30.09 3.42 -9.92
CA ALA A 446 -29.60 3.51 -11.30
C ALA A 446 -30.38 4.57 -12.10
N LEU A 447 -29.90 5.81 -12.11
CA LEU A 447 -30.54 6.92 -12.84
C LEU A 447 -30.36 6.84 -14.38
N GLN A 448 -29.25 6.27 -14.90
CA GLN A 448 -28.88 6.33 -16.33
C GLN A 448 -28.40 5.00 -16.96
N GLY A 449 -28.84 3.85 -16.45
CA GLY A 449 -28.50 2.53 -17.00
C GLY A 449 -28.77 1.43 -15.97
N LEU A 450 -28.82 0.17 -16.40
CA LEU A 450 -29.03 -0.96 -15.49
C LEU A 450 -27.74 -1.21 -14.68
N ALA A 451 -27.85 -1.27 -13.36
CA ALA A 451 -26.78 -1.81 -12.52
C ALA A 451 -26.83 -3.35 -12.56
N HIS A 452 -25.69 -4.00 -12.33
CA HIS A 452 -25.56 -5.45 -12.41
C HIS A 452 -25.15 -6.06 -11.07
N LEU A 453 -25.90 -7.07 -10.62
CA LEU A 453 -25.60 -7.84 -9.43
C LEU A 453 -25.50 -9.30 -9.79
N MET A 454 -24.54 -9.99 -9.20
CA MET A 454 -24.34 -11.42 -9.41
C MET A 454 -24.00 -12.06 -8.07
N PHE A 455 -24.89 -12.92 -7.59
CA PHE A 455 -24.75 -13.63 -6.33
C PHE A 455 -24.62 -15.13 -6.60
N GLU A 456 -23.51 -15.72 -6.19
CA GLU A 456 -23.19 -17.12 -6.48
C GLU A 456 -22.69 -17.85 -5.25
N ASN A 457 -23.27 -19.01 -4.94
CA ASN A 457 -22.83 -19.90 -3.85
C ASN A 457 -22.59 -19.15 -2.53
N SER A 458 -23.51 -18.25 -2.17
CA SER A 458 -23.30 -17.27 -1.10
C SER A 458 -24.45 -17.25 -0.09
N GLN A 459 -24.18 -16.71 1.09
CA GLN A 459 -25.20 -16.36 2.08
C GLN A 459 -25.13 -14.86 2.34
N ILE A 460 -26.21 -14.15 2.05
CA ILE A 460 -26.28 -12.68 2.13
C ILE A 460 -27.29 -12.30 3.20
N THR A 461 -26.85 -11.73 4.31
CA THR A 461 -27.71 -11.15 5.34
C THR A 461 -27.82 -9.64 5.10
N SER A 462 -28.86 -9.21 4.39
CA SER A 462 -29.07 -7.80 4.06
C SER A 462 -30.51 -7.49 3.61
N SER A 463 -30.97 -6.25 3.85
CA SER A 463 -32.12 -5.70 3.13
C SER A 463 -31.66 -5.22 1.75
N ILE A 464 -32.26 -5.72 0.68
CA ILE A 464 -31.86 -5.44 -0.70
C ILE A 464 -32.93 -4.61 -1.40
N ILE A 465 -32.54 -3.46 -1.94
CA ILE A 465 -33.42 -2.56 -2.69
C ILE A 465 -32.90 -2.43 -4.12
N LEU A 466 -33.63 -3.02 -5.06
CA LEU A 466 -33.32 -3.04 -6.48
C LEU A 466 -34.18 -2.01 -7.23
N GLN A 467 -33.55 -1.00 -7.82
CA GLN A 467 -34.21 -0.06 -8.73
C GLN A 467 -33.47 -0.03 -10.05
N ARG A 468 -34.14 -0.47 -11.13
CA ARG A 468 -33.55 -0.55 -12.48
C ARG A 468 -32.25 -1.35 -12.48
N ALA A 469 -32.31 -2.57 -11.96
CA ALA A 469 -31.17 -3.48 -11.84
C ALA A 469 -31.36 -4.76 -12.65
N THR A 470 -30.26 -5.44 -12.94
CA THR A 470 -30.25 -6.86 -13.29
C THR A 470 -29.56 -7.64 -12.17
N LEU A 471 -30.26 -8.58 -11.55
CA LEU A 471 -29.72 -9.44 -10.51
C LEU A 471 -29.71 -10.90 -11.00
N ASN A 472 -28.52 -11.51 -11.07
CA ASN A 472 -28.35 -12.94 -11.33
C ASN A 472 -28.04 -13.66 -10.02
N ILE A 473 -28.76 -14.74 -9.74
CA ILE A 473 -28.64 -15.49 -8.48
C ILE A 473 -28.49 -16.98 -8.78
N THR A 474 -27.44 -17.58 -8.24
CA THR A 474 -27.16 -19.02 -8.33
C THR A 474 -26.85 -19.54 -6.92
N ASN A 475 -27.53 -20.61 -6.47
CA ASN A 475 -27.25 -21.30 -5.21
C ASN A 475 -26.96 -20.36 -4.02
N THR A 476 -27.87 -19.41 -3.77
CA THR A 476 -27.64 -18.33 -2.78
C THR A 476 -28.81 -18.22 -1.81
N HIS A 477 -28.48 -17.95 -0.54
CA HIS A 477 -29.44 -17.67 0.52
C HIS A 477 -29.44 -16.18 0.85
N ILE A 478 -30.61 -15.53 0.77
CA ILE A 478 -30.78 -14.11 1.14
C ILE A 478 -31.60 -14.02 2.42
N ILE A 479 -30.95 -13.53 3.48
CA ILE A 479 -31.50 -13.33 4.82
C ILE A 479 -31.81 -11.85 5.02
N GLY A 480 -32.93 -11.42 4.45
CA GLY A 480 -33.45 -10.06 4.55
C GLY A 480 -34.50 -9.80 3.48
N ASN A 481 -35.15 -8.64 3.53
CA ASN A 481 -36.20 -8.30 2.56
C ASN A 481 -35.58 -7.94 1.22
N VAL A 482 -36.23 -8.34 0.13
CA VAL A 482 -35.87 -7.93 -1.23
C VAL A 482 -37.01 -7.09 -1.80
N GLN A 483 -36.72 -5.82 -2.09
CA GLN A 483 -37.64 -4.91 -2.76
C GLN A 483 -37.13 -4.64 -4.17
N SER A 484 -38.00 -4.77 -5.16
CA SER A 484 -37.61 -4.66 -6.57
C SER A 484 -38.56 -3.74 -7.31
N SER A 485 -37.99 -2.85 -8.12
CA SER A 485 -38.75 -2.00 -9.03
C SER A 485 -38.03 -1.84 -10.37
N GLN A 486 -38.79 -2.01 -11.46
CA GLN A 486 -38.28 -1.91 -12.84
C GLN A 486 -36.99 -2.72 -13.07
N SER A 487 -36.84 -3.86 -12.38
CA SER A 487 -35.62 -4.65 -12.36
C SER A 487 -35.85 -6.03 -12.94
N THR A 488 -34.79 -6.65 -13.46
CA THR A 488 -34.79 -8.04 -13.91
C THR A 488 -34.06 -8.90 -12.88
N ILE A 489 -34.72 -9.95 -12.40
CA ILE A 489 -34.16 -10.91 -11.46
C ILE A 489 -34.11 -12.25 -12.17
N ASN A 490 -32.92 -12.83 -12.30
CA ASN A 490 -32.70 -14.12 -12.92
C ASN A 490 -32.21 -15.11 -11.85
N ILE A 491 -33.02 -16.13 -11.58
CA ILE A 491 -32.65 -17.29 -10.78
C ILE A 491 -32.12 -18.35 -11.73
N ILE A 492 -30.85 -18.72 -11.58
CA ILE A 492 -30.19 -19.73 -12.41
C ILE A 492 -30.04 -21.00 -11.58
N GLY A 493 -30.86 -22.01 -11.90
CA GLY A 493 -30.83 -23.32 -11.27
C GLY A 493 -29.64 -24.16 -11.73
N ASN A 494 -29.23 -25.14 -10.91
CA ASN A 494 -28.18 -26.10 -11.25
C ASN A 494 -28.70 -27.55 -11.22
N ASP A 495 -27.89 -28.47 -11.74
CA ASP A 495 -28.26 -29.90 -11.88
C ASP A 495 -28.35 -30.64 -10.54
N ASN A 496 -27.86 -30.05 -9.44
CA ASN A 496 -27.70 -30.72 -8.15
C ASN A 496 -28.87 -30.49 -7.17
N GLY A 497 -29.88 -29.73 -7.59
CA GLY A 497 -31.05 -29.44 -6.75
C GLY A 497 -30.80 -28.37 -5.69
N ASP A 498 -29.76 -27.55 -5.85
CA ASP A 498 -29.53 -26.40 -4.98
C ASP A 498 -30.62 -25.35 -5.19
N VAL A 499 -31.16 -24.81 -4.09
CA VAL A 499 -32.31 -23.93 -4.10
C VAL A 499 -31.89 -22.52 -3.73
N VAL A 500 -32.33 -21.53 -4.51
CA VAL A 500 -32.26 -20.14 -4.06
C VAL A 500 -33.33 -19.91 -3.00
N VAL A 501 -32.94 -19.38 -1.85
CA VAL A 501 -33.83 -19.17 -0.71
C VAL A 501 -33.85 -17.70 -0.30
N PHE A 502 -35.03 -17.10 -0.23
CA PHE A 502 -35.25 -15.83 0.43
C PHE A 502 -35.90 -16.09 1.80
N ASN A 503 -35.18 -15.81 2.88
CA ASN A 503 -35.68 -16.09 4.23
C ASN A 503 -36.73 -15.07 4.72
N ASN A 504 -36.93 -13.96 4.01
CA ASN A 504 -37.94 -12.94 4.32
C ASN A 504 -38.78 -12.60 3.09
N ASN A 505 -39.31 -11.38 3.00
CA ASN A 505 -40.26 -11.00 1.97
C ASN A 505 -39.57 -10.63 0.64
N TYR A 506 -40.27 -10.87 -0.46
CA TYR A 506 -39.99 -10.33 -1.78
C TYR A 506 -41.17 -9.45 -2.21
N ILE A 507 -40.88 -8.19 -2.52
CA ILE A 507 -41.88 -7.21 -2.94
C ILE A 507 -41.43 -6.59 -4.27
N GLY A 508 -42.07 -7.02 -5.36
CA GLY A 508 -42.03 -6.38 -6.66
C GLY A 508 -43.03 -5.22 -6.73
N SER A 509 -42.56 -4.04 -7.09
CA SER A 509 -43.37 -2.83 -7.23
C SER A 509 -43.03 -2.10 -8.55
N GLY A 510 -44.03 -1.62 -9.29
CA GLY A 510 -43.79 -0.70 -10.41
C GLY A 510 -43.89 -1.26 -11.84
N GLY A 511 -44.67 -2.31 -12.09
CA GLY A 511 -45.20 -2.67 -13.43
C GLY A 511 -44.22 -3.12 -14.51
N LEU A 512 -42.91 -3.13 -14.23
CA LEU A 512 -41.84 -3.50 -15.18
C LEU A 512 -40.79 -4.41 -14.54
N THR A 513 -41.10 -5.02 -13.41
CA THR A 513 -40.23 -6.03 -12.81
C THR A 513 -40.38 -7.34 -13.58
N SER A 514 -39.25 -7.99 -13.88
CA SER A 514 -39.21 -9.29 -14.55
C SER A 514 -38.52 -10.28 -13.62
N PHE A 515 -39.21 -11.36 -13.25
CA PHE A 515 -38.67 -12.43 -12.43
C PHE A 515 -38.56 -13.70 -13.28
N ASN A 516 -37.35 -14.14 -13.56
CA ASN A 516 -37.05 -15.24 -14.46
C ASN A 516 -36.39 -16.37 -13.68
N ILE A 517 -36.92 -17.58 -13.81
CA ILE A 517 -36.29 -18.80 -13.30
C ILE A 517 -35.83 -19.61 -14.50
N ILE A 518 -34.53 -19.84 -14.60
CA ILE A 518 -33.88 -20.58 -15.66
C ILE A 518 -33.31 -21.85 -15.03
N SER A 519 -33.88 -23.02 -15.32
CA SER A 519 -33.50 -24.29 -14.68
C SER A 519 -33.16 -25.38 -15.69
N PRO A 520 -32.13 -26.22 -15.47
CA PRO A 520 -31.87 -27.38 -16.31
C PRO A 520 -32.82 -28.56 -16.03
N ILE A 521 -33.51 -28.56 -14.88
CA ILE A 521 -34.37 -29.66 -14.42
C ILE A 521 -35.76 -29.19 -13.97
N LEU A 522 -36.74 -30.10 -14.07
CA LEU A 522 -38.03 -29.98 -13.38
C LEU A 522 -37.94 -30.71 -12.04
N PRO A 523 -38.40 -30.13 -10.92
CA PRO A 523 -38.37 -30.80 -9.64
C PRO A 523 -39.26 -32.05 -9.69
N THR A 524 -38.64 -33.22 -9.49
CA THR A 524 -39.32 -34.53 -9.57
C THR A 524 -39.91 -34.99 -8.24
N GLN A 525 -39.60 -34.28 -7.14
CA GLN A 525 -40.20 -34.56 -5.84
C GLN A 525 -41.40 -33.63 -5.57
N PRO A 526 -42.54 -34.15 -5.07
CA PRO A 526 -43.74 -33.35 -4.77
C PRO A 526 -43.58 -32.24 -3.72
N SER A 527 -42.40 -32.07 -3.13
CA SER A 527 -42.15 -31.17 -2.00
C SER A 527 -40.96 -30.20 -2.20
N GLN A 528 -40.29 -30.20 -3.36
CA GLN A 528 -39.13 -29.35 -3.61
C GLN A 528 -39.45 -28.28 -4.66
N ALA A 529 -39.33 -27.01 -4.28
CA ALA A 529 -39.40 -25.88 -5.20
C ALA A 529 -38.00 -25.51 -5.71
N ILE A 530 -37.92 -24.89 -6.89
CA ILE A 530 -36.67 -24.33 -7.44
C ILE A 530 -36.28 -23.06 -6.69
N PHE A 531 -37.28 -22.30 -6.22
CA PHE A 531 -37.10 -21.08 -5.45
C PHE A 531 -37.99 -21.13 -4.21
N ASN A 532 -37.42 -20.85 -3.03
CA ASN A 532 -38.14 -20.85 -1.75
C ASN A 532 -38.17 -19.45 -1.16
N ILE A 533 -39.31 -19.08 -0.57
CA ILE A 533 -39.45 -17.83 0.17
C ILE A 533 -40.20 -18.01 1.50
N ASN A 534 -39.51 -17.80 2.62
CA ASN A 534 -40.14 -17.98 3.95
C ASN A 534 -41.09 -16.82 4.30
N GLY A 535 -40.86 -15.63 3.75
CA GLY A 535 -41.76 -14.49 3.84
C GLY A 535 -42.85 -14.51 2.77
N GLN A 536 -43.46 -13.35 2.51
CA GLN A 536 -44.44 -13.15 1.45
C GLN A 536 -43.76 -12.94 0.09
N TYR A 537 -44.31 -13.55 -0.97
CA TYR A 537 -44.01 -13.17 -2.35
C TYR A 537 -45.13 -12.25 -2.88
N GLN A 538 -44.80 -11.04 -3.29
CA GLN A 538 -45.76 -10.11 -3.88
C GLN A 538 -45.20 -9.47 -5.14
N ASP A 539 -45.76 -9.80 -6.31
CA ASP A 539 -45.49 -9.14 -7.58
C ASP A 539 -46.70 -9.27 -8.52
N THR A 540 -47.68 -8.39 -8.36
CA THR A 540 -48.96 -8.47 -9.09
C THR A 540 -48.94 -7.76 -10.44
N THR A 541 -47.87 -7.02 -10.73
CA THR A 541 -47.74 -6.19 -11.95
C THR A 541 -46.51 -6.53 -12.78
N GLY A 542 -45.55 -7.27 -12.23
CA GLY A 542 -44.40 -7.78 -12.95
C GLY A 542 -44.72 -9.01 -13.79
N THR A 543 -43.74 -9.38 -14.63
CA THR A 543 -43.76 -10.63 -15.40
C THR A 543 -43.01 -11.72 -14.65
N PHE A 544 -43.49 -12.95 -14.77
CA PHE A 544 -42.81 -14.12 -14.24
C PHE A 544 -42.55 -15.08 -15.39
N SER A 545 -41.30 -15.52 -15.56
CA SER A 545 -40.97 -16.51 -16.58
C SER A 545 -40.27 -17.71 -15.97
N PHE A 546 -40.60 -18.89 -16.50
CA PHE A 546 -39.91 -20.13 -16.20
C PHE A 546 -39.34 -20.72 -17.49
N GLY A 547 -38.04 -20.97 -17.52
CA GLY A 547 -37.32 -21.45 -18.69
C GLY A 547 -36.57 -22.75 -18.39
N LEU A 548 -36.68 -23.74 -19.28
CA LEU A 548 -35.86 -24.95 -19.23
C LEU A 548 -34.62 -24.82 -20.13
N LEU A 549 -33.43 -24.92 -19.52
CA LEU A 549 -32.16 -24.98 -20.25
C LEU A 549 -31.97 -26.33 -20.93
N GLN A 550 -31.29 -26.33 -22.07
CA GLN A 550 -30.79 -27.57 -22.68
C GLN A 550 -29.66 -28.11 -21.80
N ASN A 551 -29.77 -29.34 -21.31
CA ASN A 551 -28.65 -29.97 -20.60
C ASN A 551 -27.50 -30.22 -21.59
N SER A 552 -26.29 -29.78 -21.24
CA SER A 552 -25.07 -29.96 -22.06
C SER A 552 -24.70 -31.44 -22.26
N LYS A 553 -25.24 -32.35 -21.44
CA LYS A 553 -25.11 -33.81 -21.57
C LYS A 553 -26.17 -34.46 -22.46
N GLY A 554 -27.01 -33.67 -23.14
CA GLY A 554 -27.81 -34.12 -24.29
C GLY A 554 -29.21 -34.68 -23.98
N SER A 555 -29.67 -34.69 -22.73
CA SER A 555 -31.05 -35.07 -22.40
C SER A 555 -31.91 -33.84 -22.06
N TYR A 556 -33.10 -33.77 -22.66
CA TYR A 556 -34.13 -32.80 -22.26
C TYR A 556 -34.81 -33.29 -20.96
N PRO A 557 -35.19 -32.39 -20.03
CA PRO A 557 -36.01 -32.76 -18.90
C PRO A 557 -37.32 -33.40 -19.39
N GLN A 558 -37.66 -34.59 -18.87
CA GLN A 558 -38.90 -35.28 -19.24
C GLN A 558 -40.11 -34.56 -18.64
N ILE A 559 -41.03 -34.11 -19.49
CA ILE A 559 -42.29 -33.46 -19.10
C ILE A 559 -43.39 -34.51 -19.13
N THR A 560 -44.03 -34.73 -17.99
CA THR A 560 -45.20 -35.61 -17.85
C THR A 560 -46.46 -34.76 -17.88
N ALA A 561 -47.36 -35.07 -18.81
CA ALA A 561 -48.64 -34.36 -18.92
C ALA A 561 -49.45 -34.48 -17.61
N ASN A 562 -50.20 -33.42 -17.28
CA ASN A 562 -51.05 -33.32 -16.09
C ASN A 562 -50.33 -33.50 -14.76
N THR A 563 -48.99 -33.41 -14.74
CA THR A 563 -48.20 -33.44 -13.50
C THR A 563 -47.88 -32.01 -13.06
N PRO A 564 -48.25 -31.61 -11.83
CA PRO A 564 -47.89 -30.30 -11.31
C PRO A 564 -46.43 -30.27 -10.85
N TYR A 565 -45.67 -29.31 -11.34
CA TYR A 565 -44.29 -29.06 -10.93
C TYR A 565 -44.24 -27.79 -10.06
N ILE A 566 -43.62 -27.87 -8.88
CA ILE A 566 -43.53 -26.75 -7.94
C ILE A 566 -42.37 -25.84 -8.35
N ILE A 567 -42.67 -24.60 -8.75
CA ILE A 567 -41.63 -23.65 -9.15
C ILE A 567 -41.20 -22.79 -7.96
N LEU A 568 -42.19 -22.25 -7.23
CA LEU A 568 -42.00 -21.39 -6.08
C LEU A 568 -42.81 -21.93 -4.90
N SER A 569 -42.22 -21.95 -3.71
CA SER A 569 -42.89 -22.31 -2.45
C SER A 569 -42.72 -21.21 -1.42
N SER A 570 -43.77 -20.95 -0.64
CA SER A 570 -43.77 -19.98 0.44
C SER A 570 -44.53 -20.43 1.68
N LEU A 571 -44.08 -20.03 2.87
CA LEU A 571 -44.85 -20.20 4.11
C LEU A 571 -46.02 -19.19 4.21
N ASN A 572 -45.97 -18.10 3.44
CA ASN A 572 -46.98 -17.05 3.40
C ASN A 572 -47.65 -16.97 2.03
N GLN A 573 -48.73 -16.18 1.92
CA GLN A 573 -49.50 -16.08 0.69
C GLN A 573 -48.64 -15.56 -0.49
N ILE A 574 -48.66 -16.29 -1.60
CA ILE A 574 -48.08 -15.84 -2.88
C ILE A 574 -49.11 -14.96 -3.60
N SER A 575 -48.71 -13.73 -3.93
CA SER A 575 -49.51 -12.77 -4.70
C SER A 575 -48.86 -12.50 -6.05
N ILE A 576 -49.34 -13.19 -7.09
CA ILE A 576 -48.87 -13.08 -8.47
C ILE A 576 -50.07 -13.11 -9.43
N ASN A 577 -50.00 -12.36 -10.53
CA ASN A 577 -50.98 -12.47 -11.61
C ASN A 577 -50.54 -13.56 -12.59
N THR A 578 -51.16 -14.75 -12.51
CA THR A 578 -50.77 -15.91 -13.33
C THR A 578 -50.95 -15.71 -14.83
N THR A 579 -51.72 -14.70 -15.26
CA THR A 579 -51.84 -14.33 -16.68
C THR A 579 -50.58 -13.64 -17.24
N LEU A 580 -49.69 -13.16 -16.36
CA LEU A 580 -48.38 -12.58 -16.69
C LEU A 580 -47.24 -13.62 -16.57
N CYS A 581 -47.58 -14.89 -16.30
CA CYS A 581 -46.62 -15.98 -16.27
C CYS A 581 -46.36 -16.52 -17.68
N SER A 582 -45.11 -16.87 -17.96
CA SER A 582 -44.69 -17.43 -19.25
C SER A 582 -43.74 -18.61 -19.05
N PHE A 583 -43.70 -19.48 -20.05
CA PHE A 583 -42.83 -20.65 -20.08
C PHE A 583 -42.01 -20.69 -21.37
N SER A 584 -40.74 -21.09 -21.26
CA SER A 584 -39.86 -21.31 -22.41
C SER A 584 -39.04 -22.60 -22.26
N THR A 585 -38.68 -23.21 -23.38
CA THR A 585 -37.89 -24.45 -23.44
C THR A 585 -37.05 -24.46 -24.71
N SER A 586 -35.86 -25.05 -24.64
CA SER A 586 -34.95 -25.21 -25.79
C SER A 586 -35.45 -26.20 -26.84
N SER A 587 -36.43 -27.07 -26.53
CA SER A 587 -37.15 -27.91 -27.48
C SER A 587 -38.64 -27.60 -27.51
N VAL A 588 -39.25 -27.69 -28.69
CA VAL A 588 -40.70 -27.48 -28.84
C VAL A 588 -41.44 -28.63 -28.16
N THR A 589 -42.20 -28.33 -27.11
CA THR A 589 -43.19 -29.24 -26.54
C THR A 589 -44.56 -28.97 -27.17
N SER A 590 -45.35 -30.01 -27.40
CA SER A 590 -46.76 -29.89 -27.84
C SER A 590 -47.72 -29.60 -26.68
N LEU A 591 -47.25 -29.70 -25.43
CA LEU A 591 -48.07 -29.52 -24.24
C LEU A 591 -48.18 -28.03 -23.89
N SER A 592 -49.38 -27.61 -23.48
CA SER A 592 -49.63 -26.22 -23.10
C SER A 592 -49.43 -26.00 -21.60
N PRO A 593 -48.53 -25.11 -21.17
CA PRO A 593 -48.28 -24.85 -19.75
C PRO A 593 -49.42 -24.00 -19.14
N THR A 594 -49.82 -24.36 -17.93
CA THR A 594 -50.77 -23.59 -17.11
C THR A 594 -50.15 -23.33 -15.74
N PHE A 595 -50.14 -22.07 -15.31
CA PHE A 595 -49.68 -21.67 -13.97
C PHE A 595 -50.84 -21.58 -13.00
N SER A 596 -50.68 -22.13 -11.80
CA SER A 596 -51.72 -22.08 -10.76
C SER A 596 -51.13 -21.86 -9.37
N LEU A 597 -51.92 -21.21 -8.52
CA LEU A 597 -51.63 -21.10 -7.09
C LEU A 597 -52.39 -22.19 -6.34
N THR A 598 -51.67 -22.96 -5.54
CA THR A 598 -52.24 -24.03 -4.72
C THR A 598 -51.78 -23.86 -3.28
N GLN A 599 -52.58 -24.32 -2.33
CA GLN A 599 -52.23 -24.34 -0.92
C GLN A 599 -52.10 -25.79 -0.48
N SER A 600 -50.93 -26.16 0.02
CA SER A 600 -50.63 -27.47 0.60
C SER A 600 -50.00 -27.23 1.96
N LEU A 601 -50.78 -27.35 3.03
CA LEU A 601 -50.37 -26.98 4.39
C LEU A 601 -49.02 -27.61 4.75
N PRO A 602 -48.01 -26.83 5.20
CA PRO A 602 -48.08 -25.42 5.62
C PRO A 602 -47.79 -24.36 4.53
N ASN A 603 -47.60 -24.75 3.26
CA ASN A 603 -47.06 -23.89 2.20
C ASN A 603 -48.11 -23.43 1.17
N TYR A 604 -47.87 -22.25 0.61
CA TYR A 604 -48.44 -21.76 -0.64
C TYR A 604 -47.48 -22.07 -1.78
N LEU A 605 -47.97 -22.59 -2.90
CA LEU A 605 -47.17 -23.09 -4.01
C LEU A 605 -47.62 -22.44 -5.31
N LEU A 606 -46.66 -21.96 -6.12
CA LEU A 606 -46.86 -21.68 -7.53
C LEU A 606 -46.42 -22.91 -8.33
N THR A 607 -47.37 -23.51 -9.04
CA THR A 607 -47.15 -24.70 -9.84
C THR A 607 -47.30 -24.42 -11.33
N ILE A 608 -46.58 -25.19 -12.16
CA ILE A 608 -46.80 -25.29 -13.60
C ILE A 608 -47.27 -26.70 -13.93
N THR A 609 -48.32 -26.81 -14.74
CA THR A 609 -48.85 -28.09 -15.25
C THR A 609 -48.91 -28.03 -16.76
N PHE A 610 -48.48 -29.10 -17.43
CA PHE A 610 -48.48 -29.21 -18.89
C PHE A 610 -49.65 -30.08 -19.35
N ASN A 611 -50.57 -29.51 -20.13
CA ASN A 611 -51.79 -30.18 -20.60
C ASN A 611 -51.70 -30.64 -22.05
#